data_AF-A0A935JGM2-F1
#
_entry.id   AF-A0A935JGM2-F1
#
_cell.length_a   1.000
_cell.length_b   1.000
_cell.length_c   1.000
_cell.angle_alpha   90.00
_cell.angle_beta   90.00
_cell.angle_gamma   90.00
#
_symmetry.space_group_name_H-M   'P 1'
#
loop_
_entity.id
_entity.type
_entity.pdbx_description
1 polymer ?
#
loop_
_entity_poly.entity_id
_entity_poly.type
_entity_poly.pdbx_seq_one_letter_code
_entity_poly.pdbx_strand_id
1 'polypeptide(L)' 'MPTADFSHARLDQMIDLRHSLAVLANRLPWPQIKAALAPAFERKNRQDEVVEIG' A
#
# COMPACT_ATOMS: atom_id res chain seq x y z
N MET A 1 -20.70 -5.98 -17.32
CA MET A 1 -19.69 -4.91 -17.27
C MET A 1 -18.44 -5.50 -16.64
N PRO A 2 -17.26 -5.44 -17.28
CA PRO A 2 -16.03 -5.92 -16.66
C PRO A 2 -15.66 -4.96 -15.52
N THR A 3 -15.37 -5.50 -14.34
CA THR A 3 -14.78 -4.74 -13.23
C THR A 3 -13.45 -4.18 -13.72
N ALA A 4 -13.29 -2.86 -13.69
CA ALA A 4 -12.00 -2.28 -14.02
C ALA A 4 -10.98 -2.76 -12.97
N ASP A 5 -9.90 -3.39 -13.41
CA ASP A 5 -8.82 -3.82 -12.52
C ASP A 5 -8.03 -2.58 -12.05
N PHE A 6 -8.59 -1.91 -11.05
CA PHE A 6 -8.02 -0.70 -10.44
C PHE A 6 -6.62 -0.94 -9.86
N SER A 7 -6.31 -2.19 -9.52
CA SER A 7 -4.99 -2.61 -9.02
C SER A 7 -3.87 -2.46 -10.05
N HIS A 8 -4.20 -2.51 -11.35
CA HIS A 8 -3.24 -2.33 -12.45
C HIS A 8 -3.29 -0.95 -13.08
N ALA A 9 -4.32 -0.14 -12.78
CA ALA A 9 -4.41 1.22 -13.26
C ALA A 9 -3.32 2.08 -12.61
N ARG A 10 -2.65 2.90 -13.43
CA ARG A 10 -1.56 3.76 -12.95
C ARG A 10 -2.15 4.81 -12.00
N LEU A 11 -1.74 4.77 -10.74
CA LEU A 11 -2.24 5.68 -9.69
C LEU A 11 -2.09 7.17 -10.05
N ASP A 12 -1.03 7.54 -10.78
CA ASP A 12 -0.82 8.92 -11.27
C ASP A 12 -1.91 9.40 -12.26
N GLN A 13 -2.61 8.47 -12.92
CA GLN A 13 -3.74 8.78 -13.82
C GLN A 13 -5.07 8.82 -13.07
N MET A 14 -5.13 8.27 -11.86
CA MET A 14 -6.34 8.22 -11.02
C MET A 14 -6.37 9.32 -9.96
N ILE A 15 -5.21 9.89 -9.61
CA ILE A 15 -5.06 10.88 -8.55
C ILE A 15 -4.46 12.15 -9.15
N ASP A 16 -5.12 13.29 -8.93
CA ASP A 16 -4.52 14.58 -9.22
C ASP A 16 -3.35 14.84 -8.25
N LEU A 17 -2.13 14.70 -8.76
CA LEU A 17 -0.89 14.90 -8.00
C LEU A 17 -0.68 16.34 -7.53
N ARG A 18 -1.42 17.32 -8.07
CA ARG A 18 -1.37 18.73 -7.64
C ARG A 18 -2.34 19.02 -6.50
N HIS A 19 -3.19 18.06 -6.13
CA HIS A 19 -4.05 18.18 -4.98
C HIS A 19 -3.24 18.32 -3.69
N SER A 20 -3.75 19.10 -2.74
CA SER A 20 -3.03 19.48 -1.51
C SER A 20 -2.55 18.26 -0.70
N LEU A 21 -3.33 17.18 -0.65
CA LEU A 21 -2.93 15.93 0.03
C LEU A 21 -1.77 15.21 -0.68
N ALA A 22 -1.74 15.20 -2.02
CA ALA A 22 -0.63 14.58 -2.77
C ALA A 22 0.67 15.39 -2.60
N VAL A 23 0.57 16.71 -2.58
CA VAL A 23 1.71 17.60 -2.29
C VAL A 23 2.22 17.40 -0.86
N LEU A 24 1.32 17.29 0.13
CA LEU A 24 1.69 17.01 1.52
C LEU A 24 2.36 15.64 1.65
N ALA A 25 1.82 14.62 1.00
CA ALA A 25 2.41 13.29 0.97
C ALA A 25 3.86 13.34 0.46
N ASN A 26 4.16 14.11 -0.59
CA ASN A 26 5.52 14.27 -1.10
C ASN A 26 6.50 14.95 -0.11
N ARG A 27 5.99 15.62 0.92
CA ARG A 27 6.82 16.28 1.96
C ARG A 27 7.00 15.42 3.21
N LEU A 28 6.31 14.28 3.31
CA LEU A 28 6.46 13.39 4.45
C LEU A 28 7.83 12.69 4.44
N PRO A 29 8.42 12.43 5.61
CA PRO A 29 9.66 11.67 5.72
C PRO A 29 9.39 10.17 5.54
N TRP A 30 8.95 9.78 4.34
CA TRP A 30 8.61 8.40 4.00
C TRP A 30 9.68 7.37 4.35
N PRO A 31 11.00 7.63 4.22
CA PRO A 31 12.01 6.67 4.65
C PRO A 31 11.93 6.34 6.14
N GLN A 32 11.68 7.33 6.99
CA GLN A 32 11.59 7.13 8.45
C GLN A 32 10.28 6.44 8.84
N ILE A 33 9.17 6.82 8.20
CA ILE A 33 7.87 6.15 8.39
C ILE A 33 7.98 4.68 8.01
N LYS A 34 8.58 4.38 6.85
CA LYS A 34 8.81 3.01 6.40
C LYS A 34 9.73 2.24 7.35
N ALA A 35 10.80 2.87 7.85
CA ALA A 35 11.71 2.23 8.79
C ALA A 35 11.03 1.91 10.14
N ALA A 36 10.21 2.82 10.66
CA ALA A 36 9.44 2.58 11.88
C ALA A 36 8.38 1.50 11.70
N LEU A 37 7.83 1.38 10.48
CA LEU A 37 6.78 0.43 10.15
C LEU A 37 7.30 -0.95 9.73
N ALA A 38 8.53 -1.02 9.21
CA ALA A 38 9.13 -2.25 8.70
C ALA A 38 9.03 -3.42 9.71
N PRO A 39 9.34 -3.27 11.01
CA PRO A 39 9.24 -4.36 11.97
C PRO A 39 7.80 -4.89 12.19
N ALA A 40 6.79 -4.05 12.00
CA ALA A 40 5.38 -4.45 12.12
C ALA A 40 4.89 -5.23 10.89
N PHE A 41 5.52 -5.00 9.73
CA PHE A 41 5.23 -5.68 8.47
C PHE A 41 6.26 -6.74 8.10
N GLU A 42 7.28 -6.95 8.94
CA GLU A 42 8.14 -8.11 8.85
C GLU A 42 7.24 -9.33 8.85
N ARG A 43 7.29 -10.10 7.76
CA ARG A 43 6.57 -11.35 7.65
C ARG A 43 7.00 -12.23 8.80
N LYS A 44 6.19 -12.28 9.85
CA LYS A 44 6.21 -13.40 10.78
C LYS A 44 5.85 -14.60 9.92
N ASN A 45 6.80 -15.52 9.79
CA ASN A 45 6.55 -16.82 9.18
C ASN A 45 5.39 -17.44 9.96
N ARG A 46 4.16 -17.29 9.47
CA ARG A 46 3.03 -18.04 9.97
C ARG A 46 3.32 -19.45 9.47
N GLN A 47 4.08 -20.20 10.25
CA GLN A 47 4.26 -21.64 10.04
C GLN A 47 2.86 -22.18 9.82
N ASP A 48 2.66 -22.74 8.64
CA ASP A 48 1.39 -23.08 8.01
C ASP A 48 0.28 -23.41 9.02
N GLU A 49 -0.48 -22.39 9.44
CA GLU A 49 -1.82 -22.66 9.91
C GLU A 49 -2.60 -22.94 8.63
N VAL A 50 -2.60 -24.20 8.24
CA VAL A 50 -3.46 -24.75 7.18
C VAL A 50 -4.86 -24.29 7.55
N VAL A 51 -5.32 -23.24 6.86
CA VAL A 51 -6.71 -22.82 6.93
C VAL A 51 -7.49 -23.96 6.28
N GLU A 52 -7.94 -24.89 7.10
CA GLU A 52 -8.96 -25.87 6.72
C GLU A 52 -10.22 -25.09 6.35
N ILE A 53 -10.39 -24.92 5.04
CA ILE A 53 -11.64 -24.48 4.43
C ILE A 53 -12.53 -25.73 4.35
N GLY A 54 -13.34 -25.93 5.40
CA GLY A 54 -14.45 -26.88 5.42
C GLY A 54 -15.72 -26.31 4.80
#